data_AF-A0A441TBL5-F1
#
_entry.id   AF-A0A441TBL5-F1
#
_cell.length_a   1.000
_cell.length_b   1.000
_cell.length_c   1.000
_cell.angle_alpha   90.00
_cell.angle_beta   90.00
_cell.angle_gamma   90.00
#
_symmetry.space_group_name_H-M   'P 1'
#
loop_
_entity.id
_entity.type
_entity.pdbx_description
1 polymer ?
#
loop_
_entity_poly.entity_id
_entity_poly.type
_entity_poly.pdbx_seq_one_letter_code
_entity_poly.pdbx_strand_id
1 'polypeptide(L)' 'RRQAREVLDTMGAGHIDADARLKDLGIANKHLVAVARAMSIDAQIVIMDEPTAALSLKEIEELFLLVEFLK' A
#
# COMPACT_ATOMS: atom_id res chain seq x y z
N ARG A 1 -3.31 13.02 9.73
CA ARG A 1 -4.63 12.35 9.74
C ARG A 1 -5.43 12.66 8.48
N ARG A 2 -5.92 13.89 8.29
CA ARG A 2 -6.65 14.28 7.06
C ARG A 2 -5.87 13.93 5.78
N GLN A 3 -4.60 14.34 5.72
CA GLN A 3 -3.71 14.06 4.59
C GLN A 3 -3.48 12.55 4.36
N ALA A 4 -3.42 11.75 5.42
CA ALA A 4 -3.30 10.30 5.30
C ALA A 4 -4.57 9.68 4.71
N ARG A 5 -5.75 10.17 5.12
CA ARG A 5 -7.04 9.77 4.56
C ARG A 5 -7.12 10.10 3.07
N GLU A 6 -6.77 11.33 2.70
CA GLU A 6 -6.76 11.80 1.30
C GLU A 6 -5.87 10.93 0.41
N VAL A 7 -4.65 10.59 0.85
CA VAL A 7 -3.75 9.72 0.10
C VAL A 7 -4.32 8.30 -0.04
N LEU A 8 -4.85 7.73 1.04
CA LEU A 8 -5.47 6.39 1.00
C LEU A 8 -6.67 6.35 0.05
N ASP A 9 -7.52 7.37 0.08
CA ASP A 9 -8.69 7.47 -0.80
C ASP A 9 -8.26 7.59 -2.28
N THR A 10 -7.23 8.40 -2.57
CA THR A 10 -6.69 8.58 -3.93
C THR A 10 -6.11 7.28 -4.51
N MET A 11 -5.61 6.40 -3.64
CA MET A 11 -5.08 5.09 -3.99
C MET A 11 -6.11 3.96 -4.04
N GLY A 12 -7.41 4.27 -3.88
CA GLY A 12 -8.46 3.25 -3.79
C GLY A 12 -8.41 2.42 -2.51
N ALA A 13 -7.65 2.87 -1.50
CA ALA A 13 -7.46 2.23 -0.21
C ALA A 13 -8.29 2.87 0.91
N GLY A 14 -9.37 3.59 0.57
CA GLY A 14 -10.23 4.30 1.53
C GLY A 14 -10.95 3.41 2.56
N HIS A 15 -10.93 2.08 2.34
CA HIS A 15 -11.38 1.08 3.30
C HIS A 15 -10.43 0.91 4.49
N ILE A 16 -9.18 1.37 4.39
CA ILE A 16 -8.20 1.31 5.48
C ILE A 16 -8.45 2.49 6.44
N ASP A 17 -8.61 2.17 7.72
CA ASP A 17 -8.68 3.20 8.76
C ASP A 17 -7.31 3.84 8.98
N ALA A 18 -7.23 5.16 8.78
CA ALA A 18 -6.01 5.96 8.94
C ALA A 18 -5.50 6.01 10.39
N ASP A 19 -6.32 5.62 11.38
CA ASP A 19 -5.91 5.49 12.79
C ASP A 19 -5.58 4.04 13.19
N ALA A 20 -5.76 3.06 12.29
CA ALA A 20 -5.38 1.67 12.55
C ALA A 20 -3.85 1.53 12.68
N ARG A 21 -3.41 0.68 13.61
CA ARG A 21 -1.98 0.38 13.73
C ARG A 21 -1.57 -0.60 12.64
N LEU A 22 -0.42 -0.36 12.03
CA LEU A 22 0.16 -1.21 11.00
C LEU A 22 0.19 -2.69 11.37
N LYS A 23 0.50 -3.04 12.62
CA LYS A 23 0.57 -4.43 13.08
C LYS A 23 -0.78 -5.17 13.01
N ASP A 24 -1.89 -4.43 13.09
CA ASP A 24 -3.25 -4.96 13.10
C ASP A 24 -3.80 -5.12 11.66
N LEU A 25 -3.06 -4.63 10.65
CA LEU A 25 -3.42 -4.77 9.24
C LEU A 25 -2.93 -6.11 8.67
N GLY A 26 -3.75 -6.70 7.79
CA GLY A 26 -3.33 -7.80 6.92
C GLY A 26 -2.19 -7.37 5.98
N ILE A 27 -1.45 -8.34 5.45
CA ILE A 27 -0.25 -8.10 4.65
C ILE A 27 -0.55 -7.21 3.42
N ALA A 28 -1.63 -7.50 2.70
CA ALA A 28 -2.09 -6.68 1.58
C ALA A 28 -2.30 -5.20 1.95
N ASN A 29 -3.00 -4.93 3.05
CA ASN A 29 -3.22 -3.56 3.54
C ASN A 29 -1.90 -2.89 3.98
N LYS A 30 -0.94 -3.65 4.52
CA LYS A 30 0.40 -3.11 4.83
C LYS A 30 1.13 -2.67 3.57
N HIS A 31 1.05 -3.45 2.48
CA HIS A 31 1.63 -3.09 1.19
C HIS A 31 0.95 -1.85 0.60
N LEU A 32 -0.39 -1.76 0.64
CA LEU A 32 -1.12 -0.57 0.22
C LEU A 32 -0.66 0.68 0.97
N VAL A 33 -0.52 0.60 2.29
CA VAL A 33 -0.02 1.70 3.12
C VAL A 33 1.44 2.06 2.77
N ALA A 34 2.29 1.08 2.46
CA ALA A 34 3.68 1.34 2.07
C ALA A 34 3.77 2.10 0.74
N VAL A 35 2.97 1.71 -0.25
CA VAL A 35 2.89 2.39 -1.55
C VAL A 35 2.29 3.79 -1.40
N ALA A 36 1.19 3.93 -0.67
CA ALA A 36 0.58 5.22 -0.33
C ALA A 36 1.58 6.17 0.33
N ARG A 37 2.39 5.67 1.26
CA ARG A 37 3.45 6.47 1.88
C ARG A 37 4.50 6.91 0.86
N ALA A 38 4.93 6.02 -0.04
CA ALA A 38 5.91 6.37 -1.09
C ALA A 38 5.39 7.45 -2.03
N MET A 39 4.11 7.38 -2.42
CA MET A 39 3.47 8.41 -3.25
C MET A 39 3.29 9.73 -2.50
N SER A 40 2.96 9.69 -1.20
CA SER A 40 2.78 10.93 -0.40
C SER A 40 4.02 11.80 -0.28
N ILE A 41 5.20 11.25 -0.61
CA ILE A 41 6.49 11.95 -0.58
C ILE A 41 7.07 12.16 -1.98
N ASP A 42 6.26 12.01 -3.04
CA ASP A 42 6.67 12.12 -4.45
C ASP A 42 7.90 11.27 -4.80
N ALA A 43 7.95 10.02 -4.30
CA ALA A 43 9.05 9.11 -4.58
C ALA A 43 9.19 8.85 -6.09
N GLN A 44 10.36 9.17 -6.65
CA GLN A 44 10.67 8.95 -8.06
C GLN A 44 11.03 7.48 -8.36
N ILE A 45 11.52 6.75 -7.36
CA ILE A 45 11.94 5.35 -7.48
C ILE A 45 11.51 4.61 -6.22
N VAL A 46 10.87 3.46 -6.39
CA VAL A 46 10.52 2.53 -5.31
C VAL A 46 11.26 1.22 -5.54
N ILE A 47 12.08 0.81 -4.57
CA ILE A 47 12.77 -0.48 -4.56
C ILE A 47 12.04 -1.39 -3.59
N MET A 48 11.65 -2.57 -4.07
CA MET A 48 10.99 -3.61 -3.28
C MET A 48 11.92 -4.83 -3.24
N ASP A 49 12.41 -5.18 -2.06
CA ASP A 49 13.24 -6.37 -1.86
C ASP A 49 12.36 -7.55 -1.44
N GLU A 50 12.42 -8.64 -2.22
CA GLU A 50 11.59 -9.85 -2.08
C GLU A 50 10.10 -9.60 -1.71
N PRO A 51 9.34 -8.75 -2.44
CA PRO A 51 8.01 -8.31 -2.00
C PRO A 51 6.95 -9.42 -2.03
N THR A 52 7.25 -10.56 -2.65
CA THR A 52 6.36 -11.72 -2.73
C THR A 52 6.73 -12.83 -1.74
N ALA A 53 7.85 -12.70 -1.01
CA ALA A 53 8.25 -13.69 -0.03
C ALA A 53 7.23 -13.72 1.11
N ALA A 54 6.62 -14.89 1.32
CA ALA A 54 5.51 -15.14 2.24
C ALA A 54 4.12 -14.64 1.83
N LEU A 55 3.92 -14.20 0.58
CA LEU A 55 2.57 -13.92 0.05
C LEU A 55 1.90 -15.18 -0.51
N SER A 56 0.59 -15.28 -0.28
CA SER A 56 -0.29 -16.20 -1.02
C SER A 56 -0.51 -15.69 -2.45
N LEU A 57 -1.00 -16.56 -3.35
CA LEU A 57 -1.32 -16.20 -4.74
C LEU A 57 -2.24 -14.97 -4.85
N LYS A 58 -3.28 -14.91 -4.00
CA LYS A 58 -4.21 -13.78 -3.95
C LYS A 58 -3.50 -12.48 -3.55
N GLU A 59 -2.61 -12.55 -2.56
CA GLU A 59 -1.85 -11.36 -2.12
C GLU A 59 -0.82 -10.92 -3.17
N ILE A 60 -0.29 -11.84 -3.96
CA ILE A 60 0.56 -11.51 -5.13
C ILE A 60 -0.24 -10.75 -6.19
N GLU A 61 -1.45 -11.19 -6.51
CA GLU A 61 -2.34 -10.48 -7.46
C GLU A 61 -2.66 -9.06 -6.96
N GLU A 62 -2.97 -8.91 -5.67
CA GLU A 62 -3.21 -7.61 -5.04
C GLU A 62 -1.96 -6.71 -5.08
N LEU A 63 -0.76 -7.27 -4.88
CA LEU A 63 0.51 -6.55 -5.04
C LEU A 63 0.73 -6.08 -6.49
N PHE A 64 0.42 -6.92 -7.48
CA PHE A 64 0.56 -6.54 -8.90
C PHE A 64 -0.37 -5.38 -9.27
N LEU A 65 -1.63 -5.41 -8.81
CA LEU A 65 -2.56 -4.29 -9.00
C LEU A 65 -2.01 -2.99 -8.39
N LEU A 66 -1.39 -3.11 -7.22
CA LEU A 66 -0.70 -2.01 -6.54
C LEU A 66 0.45 -1.41 -7.35
N VAL A 67 1.25 -2.25 -8.00
CA VAL A 67 2.35 -1.80 -8.88
C VAL A 67 1.82 -1.11 -10.13
N GLU A 68 0.67 -1.54 -10.68
CA GLU A 68 0.04 -0.84 -11.81
C GLU A 68 -0.39 0.59 -11.46
N PHE A 69 -0.73 0.89 -10.20
CA PHE A 69 -1.01 2.27 -9.77
C PHE A 69 0.23 3.19 -9.79
N LEU A 70 1.43 2.63 -9.86
CA LEU A 70 2.69 3.39 -9.92
C LEU A 70 3.17 3.67 -11.35
N LYS A 71 2.51 3.11 -12.36
CA LYS A 71 2.79 3.38 -13.78
C LYS A 71 2.03 4.60 -14.27
#